data_AF-A0A737DU96-F1
#
_entry.id   AF-A0A737DU96-F1
#
_cell.length_a   1.000
_cell.length_b   1.000
_cell.length_c   1.000
_cell.angle_alpha   90.00
_cell.angle_beta   90.00
_cell.angle_gamma   90.00
#
_symmetry.space_group_name_H-M   'P 1'
#
loop_
_entity.id
_entity.type
_entity.pdbx_description
1 polymer ?
#
loop_
_entity_poly.entity_id
_entity_poly.type
_entity_poly.pdbx_seq_one_letter_code
_entity_poly.pdbx_strand_id
1 'polypeptide(L)'
;MRTHRRKCKCCHEWFIPKYQNQYWCNEICGTKIALERRSKEREKAEKAADKKRRREEQKQKDKLKIRKLALKPRSYWIKQAQQAVNAFIRERDRDLPCISCGTLTSAQWDAGHYRTTAAAPQLRFDERNIHKQCVVCNQHKSGNLVPYRVELINRIGQEAVDEIESNHNRHRWTVEECKAIKAEYQQKLKDLCESRSEAA
;
A
#
# COMPACT_ATOMS: atom_id res chain seq x y z
N MET A 1 -64.14 -31.08 24.31
CA MET A 1 -63.18 -30.58 23.28
C MET A 1 -62.30 -29.52 23.92
N ARG A 2 -60.96 -29.65 23.89
CA ARG A 2 -60.06 -28.58 24.39
C ARG A 2 -60.12 -27.41 23.41
N THR A 3 -60.69 -26.28 23.82
CA THR A 3 -60.65 -25.04 23.04
C THR A 3 -59.20 -24.57 22.94
N HIS A 4 -58.64 -24.63 21.72
CA HIS A 4 -57.27 -24.25 21.45
C HIS A 4 -57.09 -22.73 21.60
N ARG A 5 -56.61 -22.27 22.76
CA ARG A 5 -56.31 -20.85 23.02
C ARG A 5 -54.87 -20.48 22.64
N ARG A 6 -54.64 -19.23 22.20
CA ARG A 6 -53.31 -18.67 21.91
C ARG A 6 -53.12 -17.34 22.65
N LYS A 7 -51.87 -16.93 22.89
CA LYS A 7 -51.56 -15.57 23.34
C LYS A 7 -51.42 -14.63 22.14
N CYS A 8 -51.99 -13.43 22.24
CA CYS A 8 -51.86 -12.39 21.21
C CYS A 8 -50.42 -11.90 21.13
N LYS A 9 -49.87 -11.76 19.92
CA LYS A 9 -48.50 -11.24 19.72
C LYS A 9 -48.33 -9.74 19.98
N CYS A 10 -49.43 -8.98 20.15
CA CYS A 10 -49.39 -7.54 20.40
C CYS A 10 -49.58 -7.22 21.90
N CYS A 11 -50.66 -7.71 22.52
CA CYS A 11 -50.99 -7.43 23.93
C CYS A 11 -50.70 -8.59 24.90
N HIS A 12 -50.29 -9.77 24.40
CA HIS A 12 -50.01 -10.98 25.20
C HIS A 12 -51.21 -11.62 25.93
N GLU A 13 -52.42 -11.10 25.74
CA GLU A 13 -53.66 -11.68 26.29
C GLU A 13 -54.04 -13.01 25.61
N TRP A 14 -54.71 -13.89 26.36
CA TRP A 14 -55.24 -15.15 25.84
C TRP A 14 -56.52 -14.92 25.03
N PHE A 15 -56.62 -15.52 23.85
CA PHE A 15 -57.82 -15.47 23.00
C PHE A 15 -58.06 -16.81 22.31
N ILE A 16 -59.28 -16.98 21.79
CA ILE A 16 -59.68 -18.15 20.98
C ILE A 16 -59.59 -17.75 19.49
N PRO A 17 -58.62 -18.25 18.72
CA PRO A 17 -58.47 -17.94 17.30
C PRO A 17 -59.59 -18.56 16.47
N LYS A 18 -60.11 -17.80 15.49
CA LYS A 18 -61.10 -18.29 14.51
C LYS A 18 -60.43 -19.10 13.39
N TYR A 19 -59.19 -18.76 13.05
CA TYR A 19 -58.39 -19.41 12.00
C TYR A 19 -57.02 -19.84 12.54
N GLN A 20 -56.43 -20.90 11.98
CA GLN A 20 -55.14 -21.43 12.44
C GLN A 20 -53.98 -20.41 12.36
N ASN A 21 -54.07 -19.44 11.45
CA ASN A 21 -53.10 -18.38 11.20
C ASN A 21 -53.40 -17.06 11.94
N GLN A 22 -54.42 -17.02 12.79
CA GLN A 22 -54.73 -15.83 13.59
C GLN A 22 -53.82 -15.78 14.84
N TYR A 23 -53.01 -14.73 14.93
CA TYR A 23 -52.06 -14.51 16.05
C TYR A 23 -52.37 -13.24 16.88
N TRP A 24 -53.56 -12.67 16.68
CA TRP A 24 -54.02 -11.42 17.31
C TRP A 24 -55.44 -11.57 17.86
N CYS A 25 -55.72 -10.91 18.99
CA CYS A 25 -57.02 -11.02 19.68
C CYS A 25 -58.14 -10.20 19.01
N ASN A 26 -57.83 -9.06 18.39
CA ASN A 26 -58.79 -8.17 17.74
C ASN A 26 -58.16 -7.43 16.54
N GLU A 27 -59.00 -6.77 15.73
CA GLU A 27 -58.57 -6.07 14.50
C GLU A 27 -57.48 -5.01 14.75
N ILE A 28 -57.55 -4.30 15.88
CA ILE A 28 -56.55 -3.31 16.28
C ILE A 28 -55.18 -3.97 16.48
N CYS A 29 -55.12 -5.07 17.22
CA CYS A 29 -53.88 -5.83 17.43
C CYS A 29 -53.36 -6.44 16.12
N GLY A 30 -54.26 -6.88 15.23
CA GLY A 30 -53.91 -7.38 13.89
C GLY A 30 -53.25 -6.29 13.04
N THR A 31 -53.83 -5.09 13.00
CA THR A 31 -53.30 -3.93 12.28
C THR A 31 -51.93 -3.50 12.82
N LYS A 32 -51.75 -3.45 14.15
CA LYS A 32 -50.44 -3.13 14.77
C LYS A 32 -49.35 -4.11 14.35
N ILE A 33 -49.62 -5.42 14.42
CA ILE A 33 -48.68 -6.47 14.00
C ILE A 33 -48.36 -6.36 12.50
N ALA A 34 -49.37 -6.09 11.66
CA ALA A 34 -49.18 -5.93 10.22
C ALA A 34 -48.31 -4.71 9.88
N LEU A 35 -48.53 -3.58 10.55
CA LEU A 35 -47.72 -2.37 10.40
C LEU A 35 -46.27 -2.57 10.85
N GLU A 36 -46.07 -3.22 12.01
CA GLU A 36 -44.73 -3.52 12.52
C GLU A 36 -43.95 -4.45 11.58
N ARG A 37 -44.62 -5.50 11.07
CA ARG A 37 -44.03 -6.40 10.07
C ARG A 37 -43.63 -5.65 8.80
N ARG A 38 -44.51 -4.79 8.28
CA ARG A 38 -44.24 -3.96 7.10
C ARG A 38 -43.08 -3.00 7.35
N SER A 39 -42.98 -2.41 8.54
CA SER A 39 -41.87 -1.54 8.94
C SER A 39 -40.54 -2.32 8.96
N LYS A 40 -40.51 -3.50 9.59
CA LYS A 40 -39.33 -4.38 9.62
C LYS A 40 -38.90 -4.86 8.22
N GLU A 41 -39.87 -5.17 7.34
CA GLU A 41 -39.59 -5.55 5.96
C GLU A 41 -39.02 -4.37 5.15
N ARG A 42 -39.54 -3.15 5.33
CA ARG A 42 -39.00 -1.93 4.73
C ARG A 42 -37.57 -1.65 5.21
N GLU A 43 -37.31 -1.72 6.51
CA GLU A 43 -35.97 -1.50 7.08
C GLU A 43 -34.96 -2.53 6.53
N LYS A 44 -35.35 -3.80 6.44
CA LYS A 44 -34.50 -4.86 5.82
C LYS A 44 -34.23 -4.58 4.34
N ALA A 45 -35.25 -4.16 3.60
CA ALA A 45 -35.12 -3.82 2.18
C ALA A 45 -34.19 -2.61 1.98
N GLU A 46 -34.32 -1.58 2.81
CA GLU A 46 -33.47 -0.40 2.79
C GLU A 46 -32.00 -0.74 3.11
N LYS A 47 -31.76 -1.53 4.16
CA LYS A 47 -30.42 -2.03 4.51
C LYS A 47 -29.80 -2.87 3.38
N ALA A 48 -30.60 -3.72 2.73
CA ALA A 48 -30.15 -4.52 1.60
C ALA A 48 -29.81 -3.64 0.37
N ALA A 49 -30.64 -2.63 0.08
CA ALA A 49 -30.42 -1.68 -1.00
C ALA A 49 -29.16 -0.83 -0.76
N ASP A 50 -28.95 -0.31 0.45
CA ASP A 50 -27.75 0.43 0.81
C ASP A 50 -26.49 -0.43 0.69
N LYS A 51 -26.53 -1.68 1.18
CA LYS A 51 -25.42 -2.63 1.02
C LYS A 51 -25.10 -2.92 -0.45
N LYS A 52 -26.13 -3.03 -1.30
CA LYS A 52 -25.96 -3.22 -2.75
C LYS A 52 -25.31 -1.98 -3.39
N ARG A 53 -25.81 -0.79 -3.08
CA ARG A 53 -25.25 0.49 -3.54
C ARG A 53 -23.78 0.65 -3.17
N ARG A 54 -23.42 0.43 -1.89
CA ARG A 54 -22.01 0.50 -1.43
C ARG A 54 -21.10 -0.48 -2.16
N ARG A 55 -21.57 -1.70 -2.42
CA ARG A 55 -20.81 -2.71 -3.19
C ARG A 55 -20.61 -2.28 -4.64
N GLU A 56 -21.62 -1.70 -5.27
CA GLU A 56 -21.53 -1.20 -6.65
C GLU A 56 -20.60 0.00 -6.74
N GLU A 57 -20.70 0.95 -5.82
CA GLU A 57 -19.77 2.09 -5.71
C GLU A 57 -18.33 1.63 -5.53
N GLN A 58 -18.08 0.66 -4.65
CA GLN A 58 -16.74 0.11 -4.45
C GLN A 58 -16.20 -0.54 -5.73
N LYS A 59 -17.02 -1.36 -6.41
CA LYS A 59 -16.63 -1.95 -7.71
C LYS A 59 -16.31 -0.89 -8.76
N GLN A 60 -17.06 0.21 -8.81
CA GLN A 60 -16.78 1.31 -9.75
C GLN A 60 -15.46 2.02 -9.40
N LYS A 61 -15.20 2.27 -8.12
CA LYS A 61 -13.93 2.84 -7.65
C LYS A 61 -12.75 1.94 -8.00
N ASP A 62 -12.87 0.64 -7.79
CA ASP A 62 -11.81 -0.34 -8.09
C ASP A 62 -11.54 -0.43 -9.60
N LYS A 63 -12.60 -0.49 -10.44
CA LYS A 63 -12.48 -0.43 -11.89
C LYS A 63 -11.78 0.85 -12.36
N LEU A 64 -12.15 2.00 -11.80
CA LEU A 64 -11.52 3.27 -12.12
C LEU A 64 -10.04 3.28 -11.70
N LYS A 65 -9.71 2.71 -10.53
CA LYS A 65 -8.32 2.60 -10.05
C LYS A 65 -7.46 1.74 -10.98
N ILE A 66 -7.98 0.59 -11.41
CA ILE A 66 -7.30 -0.30 -12.36
C ILE A 66 -7.04 0.42 -13.69
N ARG A 67 -8.06 1.10 -14.25
CA ARG A 67 -7.91 1.89 -15.48
C ARG A 67 -6.87 2.99 -15.32
N LYS A 68 -6.92 3.75 -14.21
CA LYS A 68 -5.93 4.80 -13.92
C LYS A 68 -4.52 4.27 -13.79
N LEU A 69 -4.32 3.07 -13.26
CA LEU A 69 -3.01 2.40 -13.16
C LEU A 69 -2.52 1.91 -14.53
N ALA A 70 -3.41 1.36 -15.36
CA ALA A 70 -3.08 0.92 -16.71
C ALA A 70 -2.64 2.08 -17.62
N LEU A 71 -3.21 3.27 -17.42
CA LEU A 71 -2.85 4.49 -18.14
C LEU A 71 -1.58 5.18 -17.60
N LYS A 72 -0.91 4.64 -16.57
CA LYS A 72 0.30 5.28 -16.05
C LYS A 72 1.47 5.13 -17.02
N PRO A 73 2.18 6.23 -17.34
CA PRO A 73 3.32 6.16 -18.24
C PRO A 73 4.50 5.42 -17.60
N ARG A 74 5.45 4.98 -18.43
CA ARG A 74 6.70 4.34 -18.00
C ARG A 74 7.45 5.13 -16.91
N SER A 75 7.50 6.45 -17.03
CA SER A 75 8.16 7.34 -16.06
C SER A 75 7.58 7.23 -14.65
N TYR A 76 6.28 6.96 -14.53
CA TYR A 76 5.64 6.71 -13.23
C TYR A 76 6.22 5.47 -12.57
N TRP A 77 6.32 4.35 -13.30
CA TRP A 77 6.84 3.09 -12.76
C TRP A 77 8.32 3.18 -12.40
N ILE A 78 9.12 3.90 -13.20
CA ILE A 78 10.51 4.20 -12.86
C ILE A 78 10.63 4.99 -11.56
N LYS A 79 9.79 6.01 -11.36
CA LYS A 79 9.77 6.78 -10.12
C LYS A 79 9.40 5.91 -8.92
N GLN A 80 8.44 5.00 -9.10
CA GLN A 80 8.02 4.07 -8.05
C GLN A 80 9.12 3.07 -7.69
N ALA A 81 9.83 2.52 -8.67
CA ALA A 81 10.99 1.66 -8.46
C ALA A 81 12.11 2.41 -7.71
N GLN A 82 12.45 3.63 -8.16
CA GLN A 82 13.48 4.44 -7.51
C GLN A 82 13.13 4.76 -6.05
N GLN A 83 11.85 5.04 -5.76
CA GLN A 83 11.41 5.28 -4.39
C GLN A 83 11.60 4.05 -3.49
N ALA A 84 11.33 2.84 -3.99
CA ALA A 84 11.55 1.60 -3.25
C ALA A 84 13.04 1.36 -3.00
N VAL A 85 13.88 1.47 -4.05
CA VAL A 85 15.34 1.35 -3.94
C VAL A 85 15.91 2.37 -2.96
N ASN A 86 15.52 3.64 -3.06
CA ASN A 86 16.01 4.69 -2.16
C ASN A 86 15.58 4.47 -0.70
N ALA A 87 14.41 3.89 -0.46
CA ALA A 87 13.98 3.54 0.90
C ALA A 87 14.85 2.42 1.46
N PHE A 88 15.07 1.36 0.69
CA PHE A 88 15.97 0.27 1.07
C PHE A 88 17.40 0.74 1.32
N ILE A 89 18.02 1.53 0.43
CA ILE A 89 19.41 1.97 0.59
C ILE A 89 19.60 2.82 1.85
N ARG A 90 18.65 3.72 2.15
CA ARG A 90 18.71 4.52 3.40
C ARG A 90 18.60 3.67 4.65
N GLU A 91 17.84 2.58 4.58
CA GLU A 91 17.69 1.65 5.69
C GLU A 91 18.93 0.74 5.82
N ARG A 92 19.44 0.20 4.70
CA ARG A 92 20.68 -0.60 4.63
C ARG A 92 21.85 0.17 5.22
N ASP A 93 22.01 1.43 4.82
CA ASP A 93 23.12 2.29 5.22
C ASP A 93 22.80 3.14 6.47
N ARG A 94 21.73 2.81 7.22
CA ARG A 94 21.25 3.61 8.36
C ARG A 94 22.37 4.00 9.33
N ASP A 95 23.28 3.08 9.62
CA ASP A 95 24.33 3.25 10.64
C ASP A 95 25.68 3.69 10.04
N LEU A 96 25.78 3.81 8.71
CA LEU A 96 27.01 4.25 8.03
C LEU A 96 27.07 5.78 7.96
N PRO A 97 28.25 6.41 7.93
CA PRO A 97 28.35 7.83 7.66
C PRO A 97 27.97 8.17 6.21
N CYS A 98 27.79 9.45 5.92
CA CYS A 98 27.67 9.96 4.56
C CYS A 98 28.84 9.46 3.70
N ILE A 99 28.53 8.78 2.60
CA ILE A 99 29.52 8.24 1.65
C ILE A 99 30.55 9.28 1.18
N SER A 100 30.19 10.57 1.11
CA SER A 100 31.09 11.59 0.55
C SER A 100 31.79 12.48 1.58
N CYS A 101 31.30 12.60 2.79
CA CYS A 101 31.91 13.53 3.77
C CYS A 101 32.09 12.94 5.16
N GLY A 102 31.74 11.68 5.38
CA GLY A 102 31.94 11.02 6.67
C GLY A 102 31.01 11.50 7.79
N THR A 103 30.14 12.50 7.57
CA THR A 103 29.23 12.97 8.63
C THR A 103 28.24 11.89 9.04
N LEU A 104 27.94 11.80 10.34
CA LEU A 104 26.84 11.00 10.90
C LEU A 104 25.59 11.85 11.16
N THR A 105 25.70 13.17 11.02
CA THR A 105 24.62 14.12 11.26
C THR A 105 24.26 14.88 9.99
N SER A 106 22.98 14.88 9.64
CA SER A 106 22.42 15.64 8.51
C SER A 106 20.95 15.94 8.79
N ALA A 107 20.45 17.08 8.30
CA ALA A 107 19.03 17.41 8.36
C ALA A 107 18.16 16.42 7.56
N GLN A 108 18.70 15.92 6.44
CA GLN A 108 18.04 14.91 5.62
C GLN A 108 19.08 13.97 4.98
N TRP A 109 18.66 12.71 4.81
CA TRP A 109 19.43 11.68 4.14
C TRP A 109 18.78 11.28 2.81
N ASP A 110 19.59 11.27 1.76
CA ASP A 110 19.24 10.80 0.43
C ASP A 110 19.95 9.48 0.11
N ALA A 111 19.47 8.80 -0.93
CA ALA A 111 20.19 7.70 -1.58
C ALA A 111 20.84 8.29 -2.84
N GLY A 112 22.12 8.67 -2.73
CA GLY A 112 22.87 9.37 -3.77
C GLY A 112 23.52 8.41 -4.75
N HIS A 113 23.44 8.74 -6.04
CA HIS A 113 24.05 7.96 -7.13
C HIS A 113 25.48 8.43 -7.41
N TYR A 114 26.45 7.51 -7.46
CA TYR A 114 27.82 7.83 -7.87
C TYR A 114 27.85 8.26 -9.35
N ARG A 115 27.29 7.43 -10.23
CA ARG A 115 27.00 7.74 -11.63
C ARG A 115 25.53 8.12 -11.74
N THR A 116 25.28 9.39 -12.05
CA THR A 116 23.91 9.94 -12.06
C THR A 116 22.98 9.16 -13.00
N THR A 117 21.69 9.12 -12.67
CA THR A 117 20.68 8.41 -13.49
C THR A 117 20.49 8.96 -14.91
N ALA A 118 21.05 10.15 -15.19
CA ALA A 118 21.09 10.77 -16.51
C ALA A 118 22.34 10.33 -17.29
N ALA A 119 23.51 10.24 -16.64
CA ALA A 119 24.76 9.82 -17.24
C ALA A 119 24.85 8.30 -17.45
N ALA A 120 24.32 7.52 -16.50
CA ALA A 120 24.35 6.05 -16.52
C ALA A 120 22.97 5.46 -16.17
N PRO A 121 21.97 5.57 -17.07
CA PRO A 121 20.62 5.04 -16.82
C PRO A 121 20.59 3.53 -16.57
N GLN A 122 21.54 2.77 -17.12
CA GLN A 122 21.71 1.34 -16.91
C GLN A 122 22.12 0.98 -15.47
N LEU A 123 22.77 1.90 -14.75
CA LEU A 123 23.17 1.71 -13.35
C LEU A 123 22.16 2.31 -12.35
N ARG A 124 20.97 2.71 -12.82
CA ARG A 124 19.97 3.43 -12.02
C ARG A 124 19.53 2.68 -10.76
N PHE A 125 19.46 1.35 -10.85
CA PHE A 125 19.01 0.47 -9.77
C PHE A 125 20.11 -0.51 -9.31
N ASP A 126 21.36 -0.28 -9.73
CA ASP A 126 22.51 -1.06 -9.22
C ASP A 126 22.85 -0.56 -7.81
N GLU A 127 22.75 -1.44 -6.81
CA GLU A 127 23.02 -1.11 -5.41
C GLU A 127 24.44 -0.62 -5.17
N ARG A 128 25.41 -1.05 -5.99
CA ARG A 128 26.81 -0.61 -5.93
C ARG A 128 27.00 0.82 -6.41
N ASN A 129 26.00 1.38 -7.08
CA ASN A 129 26.00 2.76 -7.55
C ASN A 129 25.24 3.71 -6.60
N ILE A 130 24.61 3.21 -5.52
CA ILE A 130 23.68 3.97 -4.67
C ILE A 130 24.02 3.79 -3.20
N HIS A 131 24.25 4.91 -2.50
CA HIS A 131 24.62 4.91 -1.08
C HIS A 131 23.97 6.06 -0.33
N LYS A 132 23.88 5.93 0.99
CA LYS A 132 23.41 7.03 1.84
C LYS A 132 24.33 8.24 1.75
N GLN A 133 23.74 9.38 1.42
CA GLN A 133 24.43 10.63 1.25
C GLN A 133 23.65 11.77 1.93
N CYS A 134 24.35 12.69 2.58
CA CYS A 134 23.70 13.86 3.16
C CYS A 134 23.21 14.80 2.05
N VAL A 135 22.11 15.51 2.31
CA VAL A 135 21.50 16.46 1.36
C VAL A 135 22.50 17.50 0.84
N VAL A 136 23.43 17.97 1.70
CA VAL A 136 24.46 18.94 1.33
C VAL A 136 25.40 18.38 0.26
N CYS A 137 25.90 17.15 0.44
CA CYS A 137 26.79 16.55 -0.56
C CYS A 137 26.03 16.18 -1.84
N ASN A 138 24.85 15.58 -1.70
CA ASN A 138 24.09 15.07 -2.83
C ASN A 138 23.55 16.21 -3.72
N GLN A 139 22.84 17.18 -3.11
CA GLN A 139 22.08 18.19 -3.86
C GLN A 139 22.86 19.49 -4.06
N HIS A 140 23.67 19.92 -3.08
CA HIS A 140 24.34 21.23 -3.12
C HIS A 140 25.81 21.17 -3.58
N LYS A 141 26.44 19.98 -3.59
CA LYS A 141 27.82 19.77 -4.05
C LYS A 141 27.91 18.81 -5.24
N SER A 142 26.84 18.70 -6.02
CA SER A 142 26.80 17.87 -7.23
C SER A 142 27.24 16.42 -6.99
N GLY A 143 26.78 15.81 -5.90
CA GLY A 143 27.14 14.44 -5.50
C GLY A 143 28.51 14.31 -4.82
N ASN A 144 29.29 15.38 -4.68
CA ASN A 144 30.61 15.41 -4.02
C ASN A 144 31.48 14.18 -4.38
N LEU A 145 31.67 13.98 -5.69
CA LEU A 145 32.10 12.70 -6.27
C LEU A 145 33.53 12.28 -5.94
N VAL A 146 34.45 13.23 -5.75
CA VAL A 146 35.86 12.91 -5.44
C VAL A 146 35.98 12.11 -4.13
N PRO A 147 35.49 12.61 -2.98
CA PRO A 147 35.52 11.81 -1.76
C PRO A 147 34.50 10.66 -1.78
N TYR A 148 33.40 10.76 -2.55
CA TYR A 148 32.52 9.60 -2.80
C TYR A 148 33.32 8.44 -3.37
N ARG A 149 34.11 8.66 -4.43
CA ARG A 149 34.89 7.62 -5.10
C ARG A 149 35.86 6.94 -4.15
N VAL A 150 36.56 7.72 -3.33
CA VAL A 150 37.51 7.18 -2.32
C VAL A 150 36.82 6.19 -1.40
N GLU A 151 35.69 6.60 -0.82
CA GLU A 151 34.94 5.73 0.08
C GLU A 151 34.27 4.55 -0.65
N LEU A 152 33.85 4.75 -1.90
CA LEU A 152 33.29 3.68 -2.71
C LEU A 152 34.32 2.57 -2.94
N ILE A 153 35.57 2.93 -3.26
CA ILE A 153 36.69 1.97 -3.39
C ILE A 153 36.88 1.18 -2.08
N ASN A 154 36.79 1.85 -0.93
CA ASN A 154 36.90 1.17 0.37
C ASN A 154 35.78 0.14 0.60
N ARG A 155 34.57 0.40 0.07
CA ARG A 155 33.40 -0.46 0.28
C ARG A 155 33.31 -1.64 -0.67
N ILE A 156 33.60 -1.43 -1.96
CA ILE A 156 33.38 -2.44 -3.01
C ILE A 156 34.66 -2.86 -3.75
N GLY A 157 35.80 -2.24 -3.43
CA GLY A 157 37.08 -2.49 -4.09
C GLY A 157 37.26 -1.69 -5.39
N GLN A 158 38.52 -1.53 -5.81
CA GLN A 158 38.88 -0.76 -7.01
C GLN A 158 38.27 -1.35 -8.29
N GLU A 159 38.32 -2.67 -8.44
CA GLU A 159 37.84 -3.37 -9.64
C GLU A 159 36.34 -3.12 -9.89
N ALA A 160 35.51 -3.18 -8.85
CA ALA A 160 34.08 -2.93 -8.97
C ALA A 160 33.77 -1.45 -9.28
N VAL A 161 34.59 -0.52 -8.79
CA VAL A 161 34.48 0.90 -9.15
C VAL A 161 34.85 1.11 -10.62
N ASP A 162 35.92 0.48 -11.09
CA ASP A 162 36.35 0.57 -12.48
C ASP A 162 35.29 -0.03 -13.43
N GLU A 163 34.61 -1.10 -13.04
CA GLU A 163 33.46 -1.66 -13.78
C GLU A 163 32.32 -0.65 -13.89
N ILE A 164 31.97 0.04 -12.79
CA ILE A 164 30.93 1.08 -12.78
C ILE A 164 31.30 2.27 -13.68
N GLU A 165 32.58 2.66 -13.66
CA GLU A 165 33.09 3.81 -14.42
C GLU A 165 33.16 3.51 -15.92
N SER A 166 33.54 2.29 -16.29
CA SER A 166 33.70 1.82 -17.67
C SER A 166 32.42 1.29 -18.32
N ASN A 167 31.36 1.02 -17.54
CA ASN A 167 30.09 0.55 -18.07
C ASN A 167 29.37 1.64 -18.87
N HIS A 168 29.36 1.50 -20.19
CA HIS A 168 28.65 2.37 -21.14
C HIS A 168 27.47 1.67 -21.84
N ASN A 169 26.97 0.58 -21.26
CA ASN A 169 25.88 -0.18 -21.85
C ASN A 169 24.59 0.66 -21.89
N ARG A 170 23.82 0.51 -22.97
CA ARG A 170 22.50 1.13 -23.09
C ARG A 170 21.44 0.15 -22.59
N HIS A 171 20.78 0.50 -21.50
CA HIS A 171 19.66 -0.27 -20.98
C HIS A 171 18.42 0.63 -20.79
N ARG A 172 17.29 0.19 -21.34
CA ARG A 172 16.01 0.89 -21.27
C ARG A 172 15.03 0.09 -20.41
N TRP A 173 15.00 0.42 -19.11
CA TRP A 173 14.10 -0.19 -18.13
C TRP A 173 12.65 -0.23 -18.61
N THR A 174 12.05 -1.40 -18.71
CA THR A 174 10.65 -1.63 -19.05
C THR A 174 9.73 -1.36 -17.87
N VAL A 175 8.41 -1.33 -18.10
CA VAL A 175 7.44 -1.16 -17.03
C VAL A 175 7.42 -2.38 -16.11
N GLU A 176 7.58 -3.55 -16.69
CA GLU A 176 7.59 -4.87 -16.06
C GLU A 176 8.80 -4.99 -15.13
N GLU A 177 10.00 -4.65 -15.61
CA GLU A 177 11.22 -4.60 -14.79
C GLU A 177 11.06 -3.61 -13.64
N CYS A 178 10.53 -2.41 -13.88
CA CYS A 178 10.32 -1.43 -12.82
C CYS A 178 9.34 -1.93 -11.74
N LYS A 179 8.30 -2.68 -12.13
CA LYS A 179 7.37 -3.30 -11.17
C LYS A 179 8.06 -4.41 -10.37
N ALA A 180 8.87 -5.24 -11.02
CA ALA A 180 9.65 -6.29 -10.37
C ALA A 180 10.64 -5.71 -9.36
N ILE A 181 11.44 -4.72 -9.77
CA ILE A 181 12.37 -3.99 -8.90
C ILE A 181 11.63 -3.36 -7.72
N LYS A 182 10.49 -2.71 -7.96
CA LYS A 182 9.69 -2.15 -6.87
C LYS A 182 9.31 -3.22 -5.84
N ALA A 183 8.79 -4.36 -6.30
CA ALA A 183 8.35 -5.45 -5.42
C ALA A 183 9.54 -6.06 -4.66
N GLU A 184 10.64 -6.33 -5.35
CA GLU A 184 11.86 -6.88 -4.77
C GLU A 184 12.40 -5.99 -3.63
N TYR A 185 12.56 -4.69 -3.88
CA TYR A 185 13.13 -3.78 -2.88
C TYR A 185 12.15 -3.46 -1.75
N GLN A 186 10.85 -3.54 -1.98
CA GLN A 186 9.87 -3.49 -0.90
C GLN A 186 9.97 -4.72 0.02
N GLN A 187 10.22 -5.91 -0.56
CA GLN A 187 10.44 -7.11 0.21
C GLN A 187 11.77 -7.05 0.97
N LYS A 188 12.88 -6.70 0.31
CA LYS A 188 14.19 -6.50 0.95
C LYS A 188 14.12 -5.51 2.12
N LEU A 189 13.40 -4.41 1.97
CA LEU A 189 13.20 -3.43 3.05
C LEU A 189 12.41 -4.04 4.21
N LYS A 190 11.36 -4.80 3.92
CA LYS A 190 10.57 -5.47 4.95
C LYS A 190 11.43 -6.48 5.73
N ASP A 191 12.15 -7.35 5.02
CA ASP A 191 13.02 -8.36 5.61
C ASP A 191 14.12 -7.72 6.48
N LEU A 192 14.69 -6.59 6.01
CA LEU A 192 15.69 -5.83 6.76
C LEU A 192 15.11 -5.20 8.04
N CYS A 193 13.88 -4.70 8.00
CA CYS A 193 13.21 -4.18 9.19
C CYS A 193 12.84 -5.31 10.18
N GLU A 194 12.36 -6.45 9.69
CA GLU A 194 11.98 -7.60 10.51
C GLU A 194 13.21 -8.20 11.21
N SER A 195 14.27 -8.52 10.47
CA SER A 195 15.54 -9.02 11.04
C SER A 195 16.13 -8.09 12.11
N ARG A 196 16.00 -6.77 11.94
CA ARG A 196 16.41 -5.79 12.96
C ARG A 196 15.53 -5.80 14.20
N SER A 197 14.21 -5.96 14.03
CA SER A 197 13.29 -6.01 15.16
C SER A 197 13.47 -7.27 16.00
N GLU A 198 13.93 -8.36 15.39
CA GLU A 198 14.26 -9.61 16.09
C GLU A 198 15.62 -9.54 16.81
N ALA A 199 16.53 -8.68 16.34
CA ALA A 199 17.86 -8.49 16.93
C ALA A 199 17.90 -7.44 18.06
N ALA A 200 16.82 -6.67 18.26
CA ALA A 200 16.71 -5.59 19.25
C ALA A 200 15.97 -6.06 20.52
#